data_AF-A0AAW2MTC7-F1
#
_entry.id   AF-A0AAW2MTC7-F1
#
_cell.length_a   1.000
_cell.length_b   1.000
_cell.length_c   1.000
_cell.angle_alpha   90.00
_cell.angle_beta   90.00
_cell.angle_gamma   90.00
#
_symmetry.space_group_name_H-M   'P 1'
#
loop_
_entity.id
_entity.type
_entity.pdbx_description
1 polymer ?
#
loop_
_entity_poly.entity_id
_entity_poly.type
_entity_poly.pdbx_seq_one_letter_code
_entity_poly.pdbx_strand_id
1 'polypeptide(L)'
;MLFYLTTLNLTRFLSEEVPVVSEGETDTQKRAAMDAWGHGDFLCRNYILNGLSDTLYNVYSSATTAKALWESLEKKYKTEDASLKKFIVGKFLDFKMVDSKMVMNQVQEFQMILHDLHAEGMKLSESFQVAD
;
A
#
# COMPACT_ATOMS: atom_id res chain seq x y z
N MET A 1 -4.33 -2.32 -7.66
CA MET A 1 -3.47 -1.55 -8.59
C MET A 1 -2.32 -2.38 -9.16
N LEU A 2 -1.45 -2.97 -8.32
CA LEU A 2 -0.27 -3.73 -8.80
C LEU A 2 -0.62 -4.86 -9.78
N PHE A 3 -1.63 -5.68 -9.49
CA PHE A 3 -2.11 -6.73 -10.39
C PHE A 3 -2.47 -6.18 -11.78
N TYR A 4 -3.19 -5.07 -11.84
CA TYR A 4 -3.61 -4.43 -13.09
C TYR A 4 -2.40 -3.95 -13.91
N LEU A 5 -1.44 -3.28 -13.28
CA LEU A 5 -0.21 -2.82 -13.97
C LEU A 5 0.64 -3.99 -14.48
N THR A 6 0.63 -5.13 -13.78
CA THR A 6 1.28 -6.37 -14.25
C THR A 6 0.63 -6.91 -15.50
N THR A 7 -0.71 -6.91 -15.59
CA THR A 7 -1.39 -7.34 -16.83
C THR A 7 -1.08 -6.44 -18.03
N LEU A 8 -0.72 -5.18 -17.78
CA LEU A 8 -0.32 -4.20 -18.80
C LEU A 8 1.19 -4.18 -19.07
N ASN A 9 1.97 -5.01 -18.36
CA ASN A 9 3.44 -5.02 -18.43
C ASN A 9 4.10 -3.66 -18.09
N LEU A 10 3.50 -2.92 -17.14
CA LEU A 10 3.96 -1.59 -16.71
C LEU A 10 4.62 -1.59 -15.32
N THR A 11 4.64 -2.74 -14.64
CA THR A 11 5.13 -2.85 -13.25
C THR A 11 6.60 -2.44 -13.10
N ARG A 12 7.41 -2.65 -14.14
CA ARG A 12 8.83 -2.25 -14.15
C ARG A 12 9.07 -0.76 -13.88
N PHE A 13 8.17 0.10 -14.34
CA PHE A 13 8.27 1.55 -14.15
C PHE A 13 8.02 2.01 -12.70
N LEU A 14 7.61 1.09 -11.82
CA LEU A 14 7.45 1.36 -10.39
C LEU A 14 8.76 1.22 -9.61
N SER A 15 9.77 0.55 -10.17
CA SER A 15 10.98 0.16 -9.44
C SER A 15 12.29 0.44 -10.18
N GLU A 16 12.31 0.23 -11.49
CA GLU A 16 13.49 0.42 -12.32
C GLU A 16 13.82 1.91 -12.50
N GLU A 17 15.12 2.20 -12.64
CA GLU A 17 15.61 3.54 -12.96
C GLU A 17 15.55 3.80 -14.46
N VAL A 18 15.61 5.09 -14.83
CA VAL A 18 15.71 5.49 -16.24
C VAL A 18 16.91 4.78 -16.88
N PRO A 19 16.75 4.13 -18.05
CA PRO A 19 17.82 3.40 -18.70
C PRO A 19 19.07 4.26 -18.90
N VAL A 20 20.20 3.79 -18.35
CA VAL A 20 21.51 4.39 -18.60
C VAL A 20 22.05 3.79 -19.89
N VAL A 21 22.19 4.64 -20.90
CA VAL A 21 22.57 4.22 -22.25
C VAL A 21 24.10 4.04 -22.32
N SER A 22 24.56 2.95 -22.92
CA SER A 22 25.96 2.50 -22.87
C SER A 22 26.88 3.19 -23.90
N GLU A 23 28.19 3.23 -23.61
CA GLU A 23 29.23 3.73 -24.52
C GLU A 23 29.41 2.78 -25.71
N GLY A 24 28.51 2.86 -26.69
CA GLY A 24 28.54 2.05 -27.90
C GLY A 24 27.28 2.16 -28.76
N GLU A 25 26.17 2.64 -28.19
CA GLU A 25 24.92 2.84 -28.92
C GLU A 25 24.94 4.11 -29.76
N THR A 26 24.37 4.04 -30.98
CA THR A 26 24.22 5.20 -31.86
C THR A 26 23.23 6.20 -31.27
N ASP A 27 23.44 7.51 -31.48
CA ASP A 27 22.60 8.58 -30.90
C ASP A 27 21.09 8.40 -31.18
N THR A 28 20.74 7.81 -32.32
CA THR A 28 19.36 7.46 -32.71
C THR A 28 18.77 6.35 -31.84
N GLN A 29 19.53 5.30 -31.54
CA GLN A 29 19.09 4.21 -30.66
C GLN A 29 18.91 4.71 -29.22
N LYS A 30 19.84 5.57 -28.75
CA LYS A 30 19.76 6.19 -27.42
C LYS A 30 18.44 6.95 -27.26
N ARG A 31 18.12 7.78 -28.25
CA ARG A 31 16.91 8.61 -28.24
C ARG A 31 15.64 7.77 -28.28
N ALA A 32 15.59 6.75 -29.14
CA ALA A 32 14.44 5.85 -29.23
C ALA A 32 14.18 5.10 -27.92
N ALA A 33 15.23 4.64 -27.24
CA ALA A 33 15.10 3.97 -25.95
C ALA A 33 14.56 4.91 -24.85
N MET A 34 15.08 6.15 -24.78
CA MET A 34 14.58 7.16 -23.84
C MET A 34 13.13 7.55 -24.13
N ASP A 35 12.74 7.73 -25.39
CA ASP A 35 11.37 8.07 -25.78
C ASP A 35 10.40 6.93 -25.43
N ALA A 36 10.78 5.69 -25.69
CA ALA A 36 9.99 4.51 -25.33
C ALA A 36 9.85 4.37 -23.81
N TRP A 37 10.91 4.65 -23.05
CA TRP A 37 10.85 4.70 -21.60
C TRP A 37 9.91 5.78 -21.09
N GLY A 38 10.07 7.02 -21.57
CA GLY A 38 9.25 8.16 -21.17
C GLY A 38 7.77 7.93 -21.47
N HIS A 39 7.45 7.30 -22.60
CA HIS A 39 6.08 6.91 -22.92
C HIS A 39 5.52 5.87 -21.94
N GLY A 40 6.29 4.84 -21.61
CA GLY A 40 5.88 3.81 -20.66
C GLY A 40 5.70 4.33 -19.23
N ASP A 41 6.61 5.18 -18.76
CA ASP A 41 6.51 5.86 -17.46
C ASP A 41 5.26 6.76 -17.42
N PHE A 42 5.03 7.54 -18.49
CA PHE A 42 3.83 8.36 -18.63
C PHE A 42 2.55 7.52 -18.54
N LEU A 43 2.45 6.42 -19.29
CA LEU A 43 1.28 5.54 -19.24
C LEU A 43 1.07 4.96 -17.84
N CYS A 44 2.12 4.41 -17.24
CA CYS A 44 2.07 3.82 -15.91
C CYS A 44 1.58 4.83 -14.87
N ARG A 45 2.14 6.04 -14.87
CA ARG A 45 1.71 7.13 -13.98
C ARG A 45 0.23 7.46 -14.17
N ASN A 46 -0.24 7.62 -15.41
CA ASN A 46 -1.64 7.94 -15.68
C ASN A 46 -2.60 6.83 -15.25
N TYR A 47 -2.24 5.55 -15.41
CA TYR A 47 -3.05 4.44 -14.91
C TYR A 47 -3.17 4.45 -13.39
N ILE A 48 -2.09 4.75 -12.67
CA ILE A 48 -2.14 4.90 -11.22
C ILE A 48 -3.06 6.05 -10.84
N LEU A 49 -2.87 7.23 -11.44
CA LEU A 49 -3.66 8.44 -11.18
C LEU A 49 -5.15 8.24 -11.45
N ASN A 50 -5.50 7.55 -12.54
CA ASN A 50 -6.89 7.23 -12.89
C ASN A 50 -7.59 6.31 -11.87
N GLY A 51 -6.83 5.56 -11.06
CA GLY A 51 -7.40 4.76 -9.97
C GLY A 51 -7.53 5.51 -8.65
N LEU A 52 -7.11 6.77 -8.58
CA LEU A 52 -7.23 7.59 -7.37
C LEU A 52 -8.58 8.33 -7.35
N SER A 53 -9.07 8.61 -6.15
CA SER A 53 -10.17 9.57 -5.98
C SER A 53 -9.69 11.00 -6.25
N ASP A 54 -10.61 11.91 -6.57
CA ASP A 54 -10.30 13.31 -6.89
C ASP A 54 -9.41 13.99 -5.84
N THR A 55 -9.69 13.75 -4.55
CA THR A 55 -8.90 14.29 -3.44
C THR A 55 -7.45 13.82 -3.48
N LEU A 56 -7.23 12.53 -3.76
CA LEU A 56 -5.88 11.96 -3.84
C LEU A 56 -5.20 12.38 -5.13
N TYR A 57 -5.92 12.40 -6.25
CA TYR A 57 -5.40 12.87 -7.54
C TYR A 57 -4.78 14.26 -7.39
N ASN A 58 -5.50 15.22 -6.80
CA ASN A 58 -5.00 16.59 -6.63
C ASN A 58 -3.71 16.69 -5.80
N VAL A 59 -3.50 15.76 -4.85
CA VAL A 59 -2.30 15.72 -4.02
C VAL A 59 -1.12 15.11 -4.78
N TYR A 60 -1.39 14.11 -5.62
CA TYR A 60 -0.36 13.26 -6.21
C TYR A 60 -0.09 13.55 -7.70
N SER A 61 -0.91 14.37 -8.37
CA SER A 61 -0.80 14.66 -9.80
C SER A 61 0.50 15.36 -10.20
N SER A 62 1.19 16.00 -9.25
CA SER A 62 2.49 16.65 -9.50
C SER A 62 3.68 15.69 -9.55
N ALA A 63 3.48 14.39 -9.30
CA ALA A 63 4.55 13.41 -9.34
C ALA A 63 5.17 13.30 -10.75
N THR A 64 6.50 13.39 -10.82
CA THR A 64 7.24 13.47 -12.09
C THR A 64 7.45 12.11 -12.78
N THR A 65 7.42 11.01 -12.02
CA THR A 65 7.57 9.64 -12.54
C THR A 65 6.55 8.70 -11.90
N ALA A 66 6.28 7.56 -12.54
CA ALA A 66 5.44 6.50 -12.00
C ALA A 66 6.04 5.94 -10.70
N LYS A 67 7.37 5.77 -10.64
CA LYS A 67 8.11 5.34 -9.45
C LYS A 67 7.90 6.27 -8.26
N ALA A 68 8.14 7.58 -8.42
CA ALA A 68 8.00 8.54 -7.33
C ALA A 68 6.55 8.64 -6.81
N LEU A 69 5.57 8.55 -7.73
CA LEU A 69 4.16 8.45 -7.39
C LEU A 69 3.89 7.21 -6.54
N TRP A 70 4.34 6.05 -7.02
CA TRP A 70 4.13 4.76 -6.35
C TRP A 70 4.76 4.72 -4.97
N GLU A 71 6.02 5.14 -4.83
CA GLU A 71 6.71 5.21 -3.54
C GLU A 71 5.99 6.13 -2.53
N SER A 72 5.45 7.25 -3.00
CA SER A 72 4.72 8.20 -2.15
C SER A 72 3.39 7.61 -1.66
N LEU A 73 2.68 6.90 -2.54
CA LEU A 73 1.46 6.17 -2.17
C LEU A 73 1.79 5.03 -1.20
N GLU A 74 2.83 4.25 -1.52
CA GLU A 74 3.25 3.12 -0.70
C GLU A 74 3.66 3.57 0.70
N LYS A 75 4.42 4.66 0.82
CA LYS A 75 4.79 5.24 2.12
C LYS A 75 3.57 5.65 2.94
N LYS A 76 2.60 6.33 2.32
CA LYS A 76 1.37 6.76 3.01
C LYS A 76 0.58 5.55 3.50
N TYR A 77 0.28 4.61 2.61
CA TYR A 77 -0.59 3.49 2.93
C TYR A 77 0.09 2.40 3.76
N LYS A 78 1.42 2.20 3.67
CA LYS A 78 2.16 1.35 4.63
C LYS A 78 2.20 1.96 6.04
N THR A 79 2.27 3.29 6.15
CA THR A 79 2.21 3.96 7.46
C THR A 79 0.80 3.90 8.04
N GLU A 80 -0.23 4.07 7.22
CA GLU A 80 -1.63 3.90 7.61
C GLU A 80 -1.93 2.46 8.04
N ASP A 81 -1.43 1.45 7.32
CA ASP A 81 -1.50 0.03 7.71
C ASP A 81 -0.85 -0.23 9.07
N ALA A 82 0.37 0.26 9.29
CA ALA A 82 1.04 0.16 10.59
C ALA A 82 0.28 0.90 11.72
N SER A 83 -0.34 2.05 11.40
CA SER A 83 -1.14 2.83 12.35
C SER A 83 -2.45 2.14 12.70
N LEU A 84 -3.11 1.51 11.73
CA LEU A 84 -4.31 0.69 11.94
C LEU A 84 -3.98 -0.53 12.80
N LYS A 85 -2.91 -1.26 12.49
CA LYS A 85 -2.42 -2.39 13.30
C LYS A 85 -2.14 -1.97 14.74
N LYS A 86 -1.42 -0.86 14.94
CA LYS A 86 -1.16 -0.30 16.27
C LYS A 86 -2.44 0.07 17.01
N PHE A 87 -3.42 0.66 16.31
CA PHE A 87 -4.71 1.03 16.90
C PHE A 87 -5.53 -0.19 17.33
N ILE A 88 -5.58 -1.24 16.50
CA ILE A 88 -6.26 -2.49 16.84
C ILE A 88 -5.58 -3.16 18.04
N VAL A 89 -4.25 -3.22 18.07
CA VAL A 89 -3.50 -3.74 19.23
C VAL A 89 -3.77 -2.92 20.49
N GLY A 90 -3.83 -1.58 20.38
CA GLY A 90 -4.20 -0.71 21.50
C GLY A 90 -5.59 -1.02 22.04
N LYS A 91 -6.60 -1.12 21.16
CA LYS A 91 -7.97 -1.53 21.54
C LYS A 91 -7.99 -2.88 22.26
N PHE A 92 -7.22 -3.85 21.78
CA PHE A 92 -7.12 -5.16 22.42
C PHE A 92 -6.52 -5.08 23.83
N LEU A 93 -5.39 -4.38 23.99
CA LEU A 93 -4.70 -4.25 25.28
C LEU A 93 -5.49 -3.42 26.30
N ASP A 94 -6.23 -2.40 25.83
CA ASP A 94 -7.03 -1.52 26.67
C ASP A 94 -8.43 -2.09 26.98
N PHE A 95 -8.84 -3.17 26.29
CA PHE A 95 -10.16 -3.76 26.50
C PHE A 95 -10.29 -4.30 27.92
N LYS A 96 -11.28 -3.79 28.65
CA LYS A 96 -11.64 -4.23 29.98
C LYS A 96 -13.15 -4.30 30.07
N MET A 97 -13.65 -5.39 30.64
CA MET A 97 -15.07 -5.51 30.93
C MET A 97 -15.44 -4.57 32.08
N VAL A 98 -16.63 -3.97 31.99
CA VAL A 98 -17.21 -3.08 33.00
C VAL A 98 -18.54 -3.63 33.48
N ASP A 99 -18.83 -3.46 34.77
CA ASP A 99 -20.03 -4.02 35.42
C ASP A 99 -21.35 -3.42 34.89
N SER A 100 -21.29 -2.23 34.31
CA SER A 100 -22.46 -1.50 33.79
C SER A 100 -22.99 -2.03 32.46
N LYS A 101 -22.29 -2.97 31.82
CA LYS A 101 -22.66 -3.53 30.51
C LYS A 101 -22.97 -5.03 30.62
N MET A 102 -23.94 -5.50 29.83
CA MET A 102 -24.20 -6.94 29.70
C MET A 102 -22.96 -7.68 29.17
N VAL A 103 -22.63 -8.80 29.82
CA VAL A 103 -21.48 -9.66 29.46
C VAL A 103 -21.49 -10.00 27.96
N MET A 104 -22.64 -10.39 27.41
CA MET A 104 -22.74 -10.78 26.00
C MET A 104 -22.36 -9.66 25.03
N ASN A 105 -22.77 -8.42 25.31
CA ASN A 105 -22.40 -7.29 24.45
C ASN A 105 -20.88 -7.05 24.48
N GLN A 106 -20.27 -7.20 25.65
CA GLN A 106 -18.83 -7.03 25.83
C GLN A 106 -18.04 -8.16 25.16
N VAL A 107 -18.53 -9.40 25.22
CA VAL A 107 -17.95 -10.54 24.49
C VAL A 107 -17.99 -10.29 22.98
N GLN A 108 -19.10 -9.76 22.46
CA GLN A 108 -19.22 -9.42 21.05
C GLN A 108 -18.27 -8.27 20.65
N GLU A 109 -18.15 -7.22 21.49
CA GLU A 109 -17.16 -6.15 21.32
C GLU A 109 -15.73 -6.72 21.24
N PHE A 110 -15.38 -7.65 22.12
CA PHE A 110 -14.07 -8.29 22.13
C PHE A 110 -13.83 -9.19 20.91
N GLN A 111 -14.83 -9.96 20.49
CA GLN A 111 -14.77 -10.80 19.29
C GLN A 111 -14.52 -9.99 18.02
N MET A 112 -15.10 -8.79 17.91
CA MET A 112 -14.79 -7.89 16.80
C MET A 112 -13.32 -7.46 16.80
N ILE A 113 -12.76 -7.14 17.96
CA ILE A 113 -11.33 -6.78 18.07
C ILE A 113 -10.44 -7.97 17.67
N LEU A 114 -10.78 -9.19 18.09
CA LEU A 114 -10.07 -10.41 17.69
C LEU A 114 -10.16 -10.68 16.18
N HIS A 115 -11.33 -10.46 15.60
CA HIS A 115 -11.52 -10.58 14.16
C HIS A 115 -10.64 -9.59 13.39
N ASP A 116 -10.61 -8.33 13.83
CA ASP A 116 -9.78 -7.28 13.23
C ASP A 116 -8.28 -7.62 13.35
N LEU A 117 -7.84 -8.16 14.49
CA LEU A 117 -6.47 -8.66 14.68
C LEU A 117 -6.12 -9.74 13.63
N HIS A 118 -7.00 -10.72 13.47
CA HIS A 118 -6.78 -11.83 12.56
C HIS A 118 -6.84 -11.40 11.08
N ALA A 119 -7.76 -10.52 10.72
CA ALA A 119 -7.89 -9.97 9.36
C ALA A 119 -6.61 -9.23 8.93
N GLU A 120 -5.96 -8.54 9.86
CA GLU A 120 -4.66 -7.87 9.66
C GLU A 120 -3.45 -8.82 9.73
N GLY A 121 -3.68 -10.13 9.88
CA GLY A 121 -2.64 -11.15 9.96
C GLY A 121 -1.85 -11.16 11.27
N MET A 122 -2.33 -10.47 12.30
CA MET A 122 -1.68 -10.43 13.61
C MET A 122 -2.04 -11.69 14.40
N LYS A 123 -1.08 -12.60 14.54
CA LYS A 123 -1.25 -13.82 15.35
C LYS A 123 -1.11 -13.50 16.83
N LEU A 124 -2.10 -13.90 17.63
CA LEU A 124 -2.03 -13.86 19.08
C LEU A 124 -1.08 -14.95 19.59
N SER A 125 -0.14 -14.56 20.45
CA SER A 125 0.73 -15.51 21.17
C SER A 125 -0.11 -16.41 22.07
N GLU A 126 0.30 -17.67 22.24
CA GLU A 126 -0.32 -18.64 23.16
C GLU A 126 -0.39 -18.10 24.60
N SER A 127 0.53 -17.21 24.99
CA SER A 127 0.51 -16.54 26.30
C SER A 127 -0.73 -15.67 26.54
N PHE A 128 -1.44 -15.26 25.49
CA PHE A 128 -2.71 -14.51 25.57
C PHE A 128 -3.93 -15.42 25.41
N GLN A 129 -3.73 -16.72 25.22
CA GLN A 129 -4.78 -17.70 25.03
C GLN A 129 -4.88 -18.54 26.31
N VAL A 130 -6.10 -18.84 26.72
CA VAL A 130 -6.32 -19.82 27.79
C VAL A 130 -6.13 -21.19 27.14
N ALA A 131 -5.08 -21.91 27.54
CA ALA A 131 -4.92 -23.30 27.16
C ALA A 131 -6.00 -24.15 27.85
N ASP A 132 -6.63 -25.04 27.08
CA ASP A 132 -7.49 -26.11 27.61
C ASP A 132 -6.66 -27.19 28.34
#